data_AF-A0A8X6S4P8-F1
#
_entry.id   AF-A0A8X6S4P8-F1
#
_cell.length_a   1.000
_cell.length_b   1.000
_cell.length_c   1.000
_cell.angle_alpha   90.00
_cell.angle_beta   90.00
_cell.angle_gamma   90.00
#
_symmetry.space_group_name_H-M   'P 1'
#
loop_
_entity.id
_entity.type
_entity.pdbx_description
1 polymer ?
#
loop_
_entity_poly.entity_id
_entity_poly.type
_entity_poly.pdbx_seq_one_letter_code
_entity_poly.pdbx_strand_id
1 'polypeptide(L)'
;MANISDKIRTVQEAACVPVTCVERKCNSQDHSSDDLVKNLIQNTDLDKKQRCNVGEQITEFQSVFSRTSENFGRTRLTQHRIDTGEHPPIKHHSRRLPFAEQEEVLNLIKDKTDNDAIEPSSSPWASPPSWSRTKMDLPDSV
;
A
#
# COMPACT_ATOMS: atom_id res chain seq x y z
N MET A 1 -13.90 -22.11 -35.27
CA MET A 1 -14.13 -22.88 -34.04
C MET A 1 -12.81 -22.99 -33.30
N ALA A 2 -12.57 -22.17 -32.28
CA ALA A 2 -11.32 -22.20 -31.51
C ALA A 2 -11.57 -22.99 -30.22
N ASN A 3 -10.93 -24.15 -30.12
CA ASN A 3 -11.01 -25.09 -29.03
C ASN A 3 -9.91 -24.71 -28.00
N ILE A 4 -10.29 -24.02 -26.94
CA ILE A 4 -9.39 -23.69 -25.83
C ILE A 4 -9.66 -24.73 -24.75
N SER A 5 -8.80 -25.74 -24.70
CA SER A 5 -8.81 -26.74 -23.64
C SER A 5 -8.42 -26.06 -22.33
N ASP A 6 -9.43 -25.75 -21.51
CA ASP A 6 -9.25 -25.35 -20.12
C ASP A 6 -8.69 -26.55 -19.35
N LYS A 7 -7.35 -26.64 -19.31
CA LYS A 7 -6.68 -27.48 -18.31
C LYS A 7 -6.94 -26.83 -16.96
N ILE A 8 -7.90 -27.39 -16.23
CA ILE A 8 -8.19 -27.05 -14.83
C ILE A 8 -6.87 -27.20 -14.06
N ARG A 9 -6.27 -26.06 -13.72
CA ARG A 9 -5.06 -26.00 -12.92
C ARG A 9 -5.46 -26.42 -11.50
N THR A 10 -5.14 -27.66 -11.12
CA THR A 10 -5.27 -28.14 -9.75
C THR A 10 -4.38 -27.27 -8.86
N VAL A 11 -4.99 -26.36 -8.10
CA VAL A 11 -4.27 -25.54 -7.11
C VAL A 11 -4.32 -26.31 -5.79
N GLN A 12 -3.14 -26.60 -5.23
CA GLN A 12 -3.01 -27.24 -3.93
C GLN A 12 -3.66 -26.36 -2.85
N GLU A 13 -4.44 -26.98 -1.99
CA GLU A 13 -5.09 -26.36 -0.84
C GLU A 13 -4.01 -25.91 0.15
N ALA A 14 -3.62 -24.64 0.06
CA ALA A 14 -2.73 -24.04 1.04
C ALA A 14 -3.53 -23.78 2.32
N ALA A 15 -3.17 -24.45 3.41
CA ALA A 15 -3.62 -24.08 4.74
C ALA A 15 -3.37 -22.58 4.97
N CYS A 16 -4.31 -21.88 5.60
CA CYS A 16 -4.12 -20.47 5.97
C CYS A 16 -2.94 -20.36 6.94
N VAL A 17 -1.76 -20.10 6.40
CA VAL A 17 -0.58 -19.74 7.20
C VAL A 17 -0.88 -18.37 7.82
N PRO A 18 -0.66 -18.16 9.13
CA PRO A 18 -0.82 -16.84 9.72
C PRO A 18 0.06 -15.85 8.96
N VAL A 19 -0.47 -14.67 8.62
CA VAL A 19 0.28 -13.60 7.94
C VAL A 19 1.59 -13.39 8.69
N THR A 20 2.68 -13.91 8.13
CA THR A 20 4.00 -13.83 8.75
C THR A 20 4.53 -12.42 8.53
N CYS A 21 5.20 -11.88 9.54
CA CYS A 21 5.85 -10.58 9.41
C CYS A 21 6.90 -10.65 8.30
N VAL A 22 6.59 -10.08 7.13
CA VAL A 22 7.58 -9.88 6.06
C VAL A 22 8.42 -8.66 6.43
N GLU A 23 9.72 -8.88 6.64
CA GLU A 23 10.68 -7.80 6.81
C GLU A 23 10.75 -7.03 5.48
N ARG A 24 10.45 -5.73 5.51
CA ARG A 24 10.61 -4.92 4.31
C ARG A 24 12.11 -4.69 4.09
N LYS A 25 12.59 -4.91 2.86
CA LYS A 25 13.82 -4.24 2.42
C LYS A 25 13.52 -2.74 2.47
N CYS A 26 14.25 -2.00 3.29
CA CYS A 26 14.29 -0.56 3.15
C CYS A 26 14.89 -0.30 1.76
N ASN A 27 14.06 0.02 0.77
CA ASN A 27 14.54 0.74 -0.38
C ASN A 27 14.87 2.14 0.15
N SER A 28 16.11 2.28 0.62
CA SER A 28 16.76 3.56 0.84
C SER A 28 16.90 4.23 -0.54
N GLN A 29 15.79 4.74 -1.08
CA GLN A 29 15.93 5.87 -1.97
C GLN A 29 16.31 7.04 -1.06
N ASP A 30 17.62 7.23 -0.97
CA ASP A 30 18.32 8.31 -0.29
C ASP A 30 17.96 9.64 -0.95
N HIS A 31 16.71 10.08 -0.76
CA HIS A 31 16.34 11.46 -1.05
C HIS A 31 16.97 12.33 0.04
N SER A 32 17.72 13.35 -0.36
CA SER A 32 18.50 14.19 0.55
C SER A 32 17.60 14.77 1.64
N SER A 33 18.07 14.77 2.89
CA SER A 33 17.38 15.41 4.03
C SER A 33 17.01 16.87 3.71
N ASP A 34 17.81 17.53 2.87
CA ASP A 34 17.60 18.91 2.44
C ASP A 34 16.32 19.10 1.62
N ASP A 35 15.88 18.09 0.86
CA ASP A 35 14.68 18.20 0.04
C ASP A 35 13.41 18.13 0.89
N LEU A 36 13.41 17.32 1.96
CA LEU A 36 12.29 17.26 2.91
C LEU A 36 12.10 18.60 3.63
N VAL A 37 13.20 19.19 4.11
CA VAL A 37 13.19 20.48 4.81
C VAL A 37 12.71 21.59 3.88
N LYS A 38 13.20 21.63 2.63
CA LYS A 38 12.76 22.61 1.63
C LYS A 38 11.26 22.47 1.33
N ASN A 39 10.77 21.27 1.05
CA ASN A 39 9.37 21.02 0.70
C ASN A 39 8.41 21.43 1.83
N LEU A 40 8.75 21.12 3.09
CA LEU A 40 7.89 21.44 4.24
C LEU A 40 7.89 22.94 4.59
N ILE A 41 8.98 23.66 4.28
CA ILE A 41 9.14 25.08 4.64
C ILE A 41 8.75 26.03 3.49
N GLN A 42 8.62 25.54 2.25
CA GLN A 42 8.49 26.35 1.02
C GLN A 42 7.36 27.40 1.07
N ASN A 43 6.22 27.08 1.68
CA ASN A 43 5.03 27.93 1.72
C ASN A 43 4.74 28.55 3.09
N THR A 44 5.76 28.70 3.94
CA THR A 44 5.60 29.24 5.31
C THR A 44 6.32 30.56 5.51
N ASP A 45 5.63 31.52 6.13
CA ASP A 45 6.21 32.80 6.57
C ASP A 45 6.86 32.63 7.95
N LEU A 46 8.13 32.23 7.93
CA LEU A 46 8.94 32.03 9.13
C LEU A 46 10.14 32.98 9.12
N ASP A 47 10.46 33.53 10.29
CA ASP A 47 11.70 34.28 10.50
C ASP A 47 12.93 33.36 10.37
N LYS A 48 14.11 33.93 10.11
CA LYS A 48 15.38 33.19 9.95
C LYS A 48 15.66 32.26 11.12
N LYS A 49 15.39 32.72 12.35
CA LYS A 49 15.60 31.92 13.56
C LYS A 49 14.63 30.75 13.63
N GLN A 50 13.37 30.97 13.25
CA GLN A 50 12.34 29.92 13.23
C GLN A 50 12.63 28.87 12.15
N ARG A 51 13.06 29.30 10.96
CA ARG A 51 13.46 28.37 9.87
C ARG A 51 14.62 27.47 10.30
N CYS A 52 15.59 28.00 11.01
CA CYS A 52 16.71 27.23 11.55
C CYS A 52 16.21 26.14 12.52
N ASN A 53 15.40 26.54 13.50
CA ASN A 53 14.89 25.62 14.52
C ASN A 53 13.99 24.52 13.92
N VAL A 54 13.10 24.89 12.97
CA VAL A 54 12.24 23.93 12.28
C VAL A 54 13.04 22.99 11.39
N GLY A 55 14.07 23.49 10.70
CA GLY A 55 14.97 22.65 9.91
C GLY A 55 15.72 21.61 10.75
N GLU A 56 16.20 21.99 11.93
CA GLU A 56 16.83 21.09 12.88
C GLU A 56 15.87 19.99 13.34
N GLN A 57 14.64 20.37 13.72
CA GLN A 57 13.63 19.41 14.18
C GLN A 57 13.17 18.45 13.07
N ILE A 58 12.97 18.93 11.85
CA ILE A 58 12.59 18.08 10.71
C ILE A 58 13.72 17.09 10.40
N THR A 59 14.97 17.52 10.51
CA THR A 59 16.13 16.66 10.29
C THR A 59 16.26 15.61 11.39
N GLU A 60 16.04 15.98 12.65
CA GLU A 60 16.07 15.07 13.80
C GLU A 60 14.98 13.98 13.68
N PHE A 61 13.75 14.37 13.33
CA PHE A 61 12.61 13.47 13.22
C PHE A 61 12.30 13.02 11.79
N GLN A 62 13.29 13.04 10.89
CA GLN A 62 13.09 12.75 9.47
C GLN A 62 12.45 11.39 9.19
N SER A 63 12.66 10.41 10.07
CA SER A 63 12.16 9.04 9.96
C SER A 63 10.67 8.91 10.29
N VAL A 64 10.10 9.89 10.99
CA VAL A 64 8.69 9.92 11.36
C VAL A 64 7.81 10.33 10.18
N PHE A 65 8.36 11.12 9.26
CA PHE A 65 7.61 11.65 8.12
C PHE A 65 7.56 10.64 6.96
N SER A 66 6.35 10.32 6.51
CA SER A 66 6.13 9.60 5.26
C SER A 66 6.43 10.51 4.06
N ARG A 67 7.51 10.19 3.33
CA ARG A 67 7.94 10.96 2.14
C ARG A 67 7.17 10.62 0.86
N THR A 68 6.58 9.44 0.81
CA THR A 68 5.84 8.93 -0.35
C THR A 68 4.62 8.18 0.15
N SER A 69 3.57 8.10 -0.66
CA SER A 69 2.35 7.31 -0.41
C SER A 69 2.63 5.82 -0.18
N GLU A 70 3.81 5.33 -0.56
CA GLU A 70 4.28 3.95 -0.39
C GLU A 70 5.00 3.73 0.95
N ASN A 71 5.37 4.80 1.66
CA ASN A 71 6.10 4.72 2.93
C ASN A 71 5.16 4.48 4.12
N PHE A 72 4.58 3.28 4.18
CA PHE A 72 3.78 2.83 5.32
C PHE A 72 4.69 2.35 6.45
N GLY A 73 4.43 2.75 7.70
CA GLY A 73 5.09 2.15 8.86
C GLY A 73 4.68 0.69 9.08
N ARG A 74 5.60 -0.15 9.59
CA ARG A 74 5.28 -1.51 10.09
C ARG A 74 5.95 -1.72 11.44
N THR A 75 5.26 -2.44 12.33
CA THR A 75 5.79 -2.82 13.64
C THR A 75 5.65 -4.32 13.86
N ARG A 76 6.62 -4.92 14.57
CA ARG A 76 6.58 -6.33 14.98
C ARG A 76 6.06 -6.53 16.40
N LEU A 77 5.67 -5.44 17.07
CA LEU A 77 5.28 -5.49 18.49
C LEU A 77 4.03 -6.33 18.72
N THR A 78 3.09 -6.34 17.78
CA THR A 78 1.82 -7.07 17.90
C THR A 78 1.44 -7.70 16.57
N GLN A 79 1.09 -8.98 16.61
CA GLN A 79 0.41 -9.66 15.50
C GLN A 79 -1.07 -9.81 15.87
N HIS A 80 -1.97 -9.22 15.07
CA HIS A 80 -3.40 -9.30 15.33
C HIS A 80 -3.96 -10.64 14.86
N ARG A 81 -4.65 -11.35 15.75
CA ARG A 81 -5.49 -12.51 15.43
C ARG A 81 -6.94 -12.06 15.43
N ILE A 82 -7.63 -12.29 14.32
CA ILE A 82 -9.08 -12.09 14.22
C ILE A 82 -9.75 -13.38 14.71
N ASP A 83 -10.56 -13.28 15.76
CA ASP A 83 -11.37 -14.39 16.24
C ASP A 83 -12.71 -14.41 15.52
N THR A 84 -12.92 -15.40 14.66
CA THR A 84 -14.16 -15.59 13.91
C THR A 84 -15.16 -16.50 14.65
N GLY A 85 -14.79 -17.02 15.83
CA GLY A 85 -15.59 -18.01 16.57
C GLY A 85 -15.97 -19.21 15.70
N GLU A 86 -17.22 -19.64 15.81
CA GLU A 86 -17.80 -20.78 15.05
C GLU A 86 -18.37 -20.38 13.68
N HIS A 87 -18.13 -19.15 13.21
CA HIS A 87 -18.74 -18.68 11.96
C HIS A 87 -18.05 -19.33 10.73
N PRO A 88 -18.82 -19.94 9.80
CA PRO A 88 -18.25 -20.55 8.61
C PRO A 88 -17.69 -19.49 7.63
N PRO A 89 -16.71 -19.83 6.78
CA PRO A 89 -16.19 -18.90 5.77
C PRO A 89 -17.25 -18.41 4.79
N ILE A 90 -17.22 -17.11 4.49
CA ILE A 90 -18.07 -16.46 3.48
C ILE A 90 -17.24 -16.14 2.24
N LYS A 91 -17.68 -16.63 1.08
CA LYS A 91 -17.04 -16.40 -0.22
C LYS A 91 -17.99 -15.69 -1.18
N HIS A 92 -17.67 -14.46 -1.52
CA HIS A 92 -18.35 -13.70 -2.56
C HIS A 92 -17.53 -13.72 -3.86
N HIS A 93 -18.20 -13.91 -4.99
CA HIS A 93 -17.55 -13.86 -6.29
C HIS A 93 -17.10 -12.42 -6.61
N SER A 94 -15.91 -12.27 -7.21
CA SER A 94 -15.46 -10.97 -7.69
C SER A 94 -16.34 -10.49 -8.85
N ARG A 95 -16.52 -9.17 -8.98
CA ARG A 95 -17.22 -8.55 -10.11
C ARG A 95 -16.21 -8.14 -11.17
N ARG A 96 -16.65 -8.09 -12.43
CA ARG A 96 -15.79 -7.64 -13.54
C ARG A 96 -15.48 -6.15 -13.39
N LEU A 97 -14.21 -5.80 -13.54
CA LEU A 97 -13.77 -4.41 -13.58
C LEU A 97 -13.98 -3.84 -15.00
N PRO A 98 -14.40 -2.55 -15.13
CA PRO A 98 -14.43 -1.86 -16.40
C PRO A 98 -13.05 -1.87 -17.07
N PHE A 99 -13.01 -2.02 -18.40
CA PHE A 99 -11.74 -2.13 -19.14
C PHE A 99 -10.78 -0.95 -18.90
N ALA A 100 -11.31 0.27 -18.78
CA ALA A 100 -10.52 1.47 -18.55
C ALA A 100 -9.71 1.43 -17.24
N GLU A 101 -10.19 0.68 -16.24
CA GLU A 101 -9.62 0.66 -14.88
C GLU A 101 -8.75 -0.59 -14.65
N GLN A 102 -8.77 -1.56 -15.56
CA GLN A 102 -8.06 -2.84 -15.38
C GLN A 102 -6.56 -2.65 -15.28
N GLU A 103 -5.98 -1.78 -16.12
CA GLU A 103 -4.55 -1.51 -16.11
C GLU A 103 -4.10 -0.84 -14.80
N GLU A 104 -4.85 0.17 -14.33
CA GLU A 104 -4.55 0.86 -13.08
C GLU A 104 -4.62 -0.08 -11.87
N VAL A 105 -5.65 -0.93 -11.81
CA VAL A 105 -5.78 -1.92 -10.74
C VAL A 105 -4.65 -2.94 -10.77
N LEU A 106 -4.23 -3.41 -11.95
CA LEU A 106 -3.10 -4.34 -12.06
C LEU A 106 -1.78 -3.70 -11.63
N ASN A 107 -1.54 -2.45 -11.99
CA ASN A 107 -0.37 -1.69 -11.55
C ASN A 107 -0.36 -1.50 -10.03
N LEU A 108 -1.53 -1.20 -9.44
CA LEU A 108 -1.66 -1.08 -7.98
C LEU A 108 -1.39 -2.41 -7.27
N ILE A 109 -1.92 -3.52 -7.78
CA ILE A 109 -1.66 -4.85 -7.20
C ILE A 109 -0.16 -5.15 -7.25
N LYS A 110 0.49 -4.85 -8.37
CA LYS A 110 1.94 -5.04 -8.51
C LYS A 110 2.71 -4.20 -7.50
N ASP A 111 2.43 -2.90 -7.42
CA ASP A 111 3.04 -1.99 -6.45
C ASP A 111 2.87 -2.47 -5.00
N LYS A 112 1.66 -2.90 -4.62
CA LYS A 112 1.41 -3.41 -3.27
C LYS A 112 2.06 -4.75 -3.00
N THR A 113 2.26 -5.58 -4.02
CA THR A 113 2.99 -6.86 -3.89
C THR A 113 4.48 -6.60 -3.73
N ASP A 114 5.06 -5.69 -4.54
CA ASP A 114 6.47 -5.32 -4.49
C ASP A 114 6.84 -4.64 -3.14
N ASN A 115 5.87 -3.94 -2.53
CA ASN A 115 5.99 -3.33 -1.19
C ASN A 115 5.64 -4.29 -0.02
N ASP A 116 5.49 -5.59 -0.31
CA ASP A 116 5.11 -6.66 0.62
C ASP A 116 3.80 -6.37 1.39
N ALA A 117 2.95 -5.48 0.89
CA ALA A 117 1.71 -5.05 1.53
C ALA A 117 0.58 -6.06 1.34
N ILE A 118 0.62 -6.79 0.23
CA ILE A 118 -0.27 -7.92 -0.06
C ILE A 118 0.56 -9.12 -0.51
N GLU A 119 0.01 -10.31 -0.32
CA GLU A 119 0.60 -11.56 -0.78
C GLU A 119 -0.47 -12.45 -1.43
N PRO A 120 -0.09 -13.31 -2.40
CA PRO A 120 -1.01 -14.29 -2.94
C PRO A 120 -1.40 -15.30 -1.87
N SER A 121 -2.71 -15.55 -1.72
CA SER A 121 -3.24 -16.53 -0.77
C SER A 121 -4.39 -17.33 -1.37
N SER A 122 -4.60 -18.53 -0.84
CA SER A 122 -5.76 -19.37 -1.13
C SER A 122 -6.63 -19.43 0.11
N SER A 123 -7.63 -18.56 0.21
CA SER A 123 -8.51 -18.45 1.37
C SER A 123 -9.93 -18.93 1.06
N PRO A 124 -10.60 -19.61 2.01
CA PRO A 124 -12.02 -19.89 1.90
C PRO A 124 -12.88 -18.61 2.06
N TRP A 125 -12.29 -17.52 2.55
CA TRP A 125 -12.91 -16.19 2.66
C TRP A 125 -12.61 -15.35 1.41
N ALA A 126 -13.62 -14.71 0.84
CA ALA A 126 -13.40 -13.73 -0.23
C ALA A 126 -14.48 -12.65 -0.24
N SER A 127 -14.04 -11.40 -0.40
CA SER A 127 -14.91 -10.23 -0.62
C SER A 127 -14.53 -9.57 -1.94
N PRO A 128 -15.49 -9.15 -2.78
CA PRO A 128 -15.18 -8.55 -4.06
C PRO A 128 -14.53 -7.19 -3.86
N PRO A 129 -13.46 -6.85 -4.60
CA PRO A 129 -12.91 -5.50 -4.57
C PRO A 129 -13.94 -4.51 -5.12
N SER A 130 -14.06 -3.37 -4.45
CA SER A 130 -14.83 -2.22 -4.94
C SER A 130 -13.89 -1.16 -5.46
N TRP A 131 -14.11 -0.71 -6.69
CA TRP A 131 -13.45 0.45 -7.24
C TRP A 131 -14.24 1.70 -6.89
N SER A 132 -13.57 2.70 -6.33
CA SER A 132 -14.16 4.00 -6.01
C SER A 132 -13.29 5.10 -6.56
N ARG A 133 -13.90 6.06 -7.25
CA ARG A 133 -13.21 7.26 -7.72
C ARG A 133 -13.17 8.27 -6.58
N THR A 134 -11.99 8.54 -6.05
CA THR A 134 -11.78 9.70 -5.18
C THR A 134 -11.72 10.96 -6.03
N LYS A 135 -12.12 12.10 -5.46
CA LYS A 135 -11.94 13.39 -6.12
C LYS A 135 -10.44 13.62 -6.21
N MET A 136 -9.88 13.58 -7.41
CA MET A 136 -8.51 14.01 -7.64
C MET A 136 -8.47 15.53 -7.43
N ASP A 137 -7.48 16.01 -6.66
CA ASP A 137 -7.09 17.41 -6.71
C ASP A 137 -6.70 17.70 -8.16
N LEU A 138 -7.48 18.53 -8.85
CA LEU A 138 -7.05 19.06 -10.13
C LEU A 138 -5.73 19.79 -9.88
N PRO A 139 -4.67 19.60 -10.71
CA PRO A 139 -3.55 20.50 -10.65
C PRO A 139 -4.09 21.91 -10.91
N ASP A 140 -3.83 22.84 -9.99
CA ASP A 140 -4.20 24.24 -10.16
C ASP A 140 -3.77 24.70 -11.55
N SER A 141 -4.76 25.07 -12.38
CA SER A 141 -4.49 25.63 -13.69
C SER A 141 -3.66 26.90 -13.52
N VAL A 142 -2.49 26.92 -14.18
CA VAL A 142 -1.61 28.08 -14.35
C VAL A 142 -2.37 29.31 -14.84
#